data_AF-A0A255H6D1-F1
#
_entry.id   AF-A0A255H6D1-F1
#
_cell.length_a   1.000
_cell.length_b   1.000
_cell.length_c   1.000
_cell.angle_alpha   90.00
_cell.angle_beta   90.00
_cell.angle_gamma   90.00
#
_symmetry.space_group_name_H-M   'P 1'
#
loop_
_entity.id
_entity.type
_entity.pdbx_description
1 polymer ?
#
loop_
_entity_poly.entity_id
_entity_poly.type
_entity_poly.pdbx_seq_one_letter_code
_entity_poly.pdbx_strand_id
1 'polypeptide(L)'
;MTEHQNVNFQGGAHPQRAEGFVEGRAVERQLVGDDRSIGDLMGDITRDLSTLMRQEVALAKAEATQSAKQAGKGAGMLGGAGVAGHFTLLFLSLALWWGLAHLLRSEDPMFGWSAIIVAVIWAIIAGILAATGKSALNKVEGVPQTTETVGQIPNALKGEEAQNR
;
A
#
# COMPACT_ATOMS: atom_id res chain seq x y z
N MET A 1 55.51 27.97 -20.72
CA MET A 1 55.71 29.00 -21.77
C MET A 1 54.44 28.96 -22.59
N THR A 2 53.54 29.94 -22.57
CA THR A 2 53.80 31.37 -22.74
C THR A 2 52.75 32.23 -22.03
N GLU A 3 53.30 33.29 -21.44
CA GLU A 3 52.67 34.50 -20.92
C GLU A 3 52.15 35.35 -22.09
N HIS A 4 50.89 35.78 -22.04
CA HIS A 4 50.34 36.85 -22.88
C HIS A 4 49.39 37.65 -21.98
N GLN A 5 49.89 38.73 -21.38
CA GLN A 5 50.00 40.09 -21.90
C GLN A 5 48.89 40.97 -21.31
N ASN A 6 49.36 41.75 -20.34
CA ASN A 6 48.75 42.93 -19.77
C ASN A 6 48.38 43.96 -20.86
N VAL A 7 47.14 44.46 -20.83
CA VAL A 7 46.74 45.72 -21.46
C VAL A 7 45.90 46.53 -20.49
N ASN A 8 46.55 47.53 -19.93
CA ASN A 8 45.94 48.70 -19.32
C ASN A 8 45.71 49.74 -20.43
N PHE A 9 44.52 50.35 -20.54
CA PHE A 9 44.35 51.77 -20.90
C PHE A 9 42.91 52.23 -20.61
N GLN A 10 42.77 52.96 -19.50
CA GLN A 10 42.28 54.35 -19.42
C GLN A 10 40.88 54.73 -19.95
N GLY A 11 40.01 55.09 -19.00
CA GLY A 11 39.36 56.41 -18.96
C GLY A 11 38.34 56.75 -20.04
N GLY A 12 37.06 56.44 -19.78
CA GLY A 12 35.91 57.06 -20.43
C GLY A 12 34.84 57.40 -19.39
N ALA A 13 34.50 58.69 -19.28
CA ALA A 13 33.53 59.21 -18.33
C ALA A 13 32.13 58.63 -18.58
N HIS A 14 31.65 57.78 -17.66
CA HIS A 14 30.25 57.35 -17.61
C HIS A 14 29.47 58.21 -16.60
N PRO A 15 28.28 58.72 -16.96
CA PRO A 15 27.47 59.60 -16.11
C PRO A 15 26.97 58.85 -14.86
N GLN A 16 27.59 59.13 -13.72
CA GLN A 16 27.05 58.79 -12.40
C GLN A 16 25.85 59.68 -12.07
N ARG A 17 24.67 59.42 -12.64
CA ARG A 17 23.39 59.98 -12.13
C ARG A 17 22.21 59.10 -12.53
N ALA A 18 21.95 58.04 -11.76
CA ALA A 18 20.62 57.43 -11.62
C ALA A 18 20.52 56.39 -10.48
N GLU A 19 21.64 55.97 -9.86
CA GLU A 19 21.63 54.88 -8.87
C GLU A 19 20.93 55.27 -7.54
N GLY A 20 20.99 56.53 -7.12
CA GLY A 20 20.43 56.98 -5.84
C GLY A 20 18.89 57.06 -5.75
N PHE A 21 18.17 56.96 -6.88
CA PHE A 21 16.69 57.02 -6.88
C PHE A 21 16.04 55.63 -6.94
N VAL A 22 16.82 54.57 -7.20
CA VAL A 22 16.34 53.18 -7.22
C VAL A 22 16.51 52.54 -5.85
N GLU A 23 17.62 52.85 -5.16
CA GLU A 23 17.94 52.29 -3.83
C GLU A 23 17.00 52.83 -2.74
N GLY A 24 16.67 54.13 -2.76
CA GLY A 24 15.68 54.73 -1.85
C GLY A 24 14.28 54.12 -1.98
N ARG A 25 13.84 53.79 -3.20
CA ARG A 25 12.54 53.14 -3.45
C ARG A 25 12.51 51.64 -3.14
N ALA A 26 13.67 50.99 -3.04
CA ALA A 26 13.77 49.59 -2.63
C ALA A 26 13.71 49.47 -1.11
N VAL A 27 14.35 50.39 -0.38
CA VAL A 27 14.31 50.47 1.09
C VAL A 27 12.96 51.02 1.59
N GLU A 28 12.35 51.98 0.88
CA GLU A 28 11.04 52.53 1.27
C GLU A 28 9.88 51.56 1.01
N ARG A 29 9.98 50.68 0.00
CA ARG A 29 9.02 49.56 -0.15
C ARG A 29 9.13 48.51 0.96
N GLN A 30 10.25 48.46 1.65
CA GLN A 30 10.49 47.51 2.74
C GLN A 30 9.94 48.03 4.09
N LEU A 31 9.67 49.35 4.19
CA LEU A 31 9.09 50.00 5.36
C LEU A 31 7.56 50.16 5.29
N VAL A 32 6.95 49.97 4.12
CA VAL A 32 5.47 49.97 3.92
C VAL A 32 4.83 48.60 4.28
N GLY A 33 5.56 47.68 4.90
CA GLY A 33 5.13 46.29 5.06
C GLY A 33 5.05 45.72 6.48
N ASP A 34 5.19 46.53 7.53
CA ASP A 34 5.20 46.04 8.92
C ASP A 34 3.94 46.39 9.74
N ASP A 35 2.87 46.81 9.07
CA ASP A 35 1.51 46.85 9.62
C ASP A 35 0.77 45.53 9.34
N ARG A 36 1.46 44.38 9.36
CA ARG A 36 0.78 43.09 9.26
C ARG A 36 0.05 42.82 10.56
N SER A 37 -1.26 42.70 10.43
CA SER A 37 -2.12 42.42 11.58
C SER A 37 -1.77 41.05 12.16
N ILE A 38 -1.94 40.88 13.48
CA ILE A 38 -1.91 39.56 14.12
C ILE A 38 -2.90 38.59 13.44
N GLY A 39 -3.99 39.12 12.86
CA GLY A 39 -4.93 38.36 12.05
C GLY A 39 -4.31 37.77 10.77
N ASP A 40 -3.39 38.48 10.13
CA ASP A 40 -2.73 38.01 8.90
C ASP A 40 -1.74 36.86 9.23
N LEU A 41 -0.98 36.99 10.32
CA LEU A 41 -0.05 35.95 10.79
C LEU A 41 -0.78 34.68 11.25
N MET A 42 -1.92 34.82 11.93
CA MET A 42 -2.77 33.68 12.29
C MET A 42 -3.40 33.02 11.07
N GLY A 43 -3.75 33.82 10.05
CA GLY A 43 -4.21 33.32 8.76
C GLY A 43 -3.16 32.47 8.05
N ASP A 44 -1.91 32.92 8.03
CA ASP A 44 -0.79 32.19 7.42
C ASP A 44 -0.49 30.88 8.17
N ILE A 45 -0.41 30.91 9.50
CA ILE A 45 -0.21 29.69 10.30
C ILE A 45 -1.35 28.68 10.09
N THR A 46 -2.59 29.14 10.06
CA THR A 46 -3.76 28.27 9.81
C THR A 46 -3.68 27.63 8.42
N ARG A 47 -3.24 28.40 7.43
CA ARG A 47 -3.08 27.92 6.05
C ARG A 47 -1.92 26.94 5.90
N ASP A 48 -0.82 27.15 6.63
CA ASP A 48 0.32 26.23 6.66
C ASP A 48 -0.05 24.92 7.35
N LEU A 49 -0.77 24.98 8.49
CA LEU A 49 -1.30 23.78 9.16
C LEU A 49 -2.28 23.02 8.26
N SER A 50 -3.16 23.72 7.55
CA SER A 50 -4.07 23.11 6.58
C SER A 50 -3.30 22.43 5.43
N THR A 51 -2.20 23.04 4.99
CA THR A 51 -1.33 22.49 3.96
C THR A 51 -0.62 21.22 4.43
N LEU A 52 -0.06 21.22 5.65
CA LEU A 52 0.57 20.04 6.25
C LEU A 52 -0.42 18.89 6.43
N MET A 53 -1.62 19.17 6.96
CA MET A 53 -2.68 18.16 7.11
C MET A 53 -3.04 17.52 5.77
N ARG A 54 -3.18 18.33 4.71
CA ARG A 54 -3.45 17.81 3.36
C ARG A 54 -2.28 16.98 2.82
N GLN A 55 -1.04 17.33 3.15
CA GLN A 55 0.16 16.58 2.76
C GLN A 55 0.25 15.24 3.50
N GLU A 56 0.02 15.21 4.81
CA GLU A 56 -0.03 13.98 5.61
C GLU A 56 -1.10 13.01 5.09
N VAL A 57 -2.30 13.53 4.79
CA VAL A 57 -3.37 12.72 4.17
C VAL A 57 -2.95 12.23 2.78
N ALA A 58 -2.31 13.09 1.97
CA ALA A 58 -1.84 12.70 0.64
C ALA A 58 -0.75 11.61 0.71
N LEU A 59 0.16 11.71 1.68
CA LEU A 59 1.22 10.75 1.91
C LEU A 59 0.65 9.42 2.42
N ALA A 60 -0.19 9.46 3.46
CA ALA A 60 -0.89 8.28 3.98
C ALA A 60 -1.70 7.58 2.88
N LYS A 61 -2.36 8.35 2.01
CA LYS A 61 -3.07 7.80 0.85
C LYS A 61 -2.11 7.14 -0.14
N ALA A 62 -0.96 7.74 -0.42
CA ALA A 62 0.05 7.16 -1.30
C ALA A 62 0.61 5.85 -0.73
N GLU A 63 0.96 5.83 0.55
CA GLU A 63 1.47 4.65 1.26
C GLU A 63 0.41 3.54 1.36
N ALA A 64 -0.83 3.89 1.67
CA ALA A 64 -1.95 2.94 1.67
C ALA A 64 -2.18 2.35 0.28
N THR A 65 -2.11 3.17 -0.77
CA THR A 65 -2.25 2.71 -2.17
C THR A 65 -1.11 1.78 -2.58
N GLN A 66 0.13 2.13 -2.21
CA GLN A 66 1.30 1.30 -2.49
C GLN A 66 1.23 -0.03 -1.72
N SER A 67 0.81 0.00 -0.46
CA SER A 67 0.59 -1.19 0.36
C SER A 67 -0.51 -2.07 -0.23
N ALA A 68 -1.64 -1.49 -0.63
CA ALA A 68 -2.73 -2.21 -1.29
C ALA A 68 -2.30 -2.84 -2.61
N LYS A 69 -1.47 -2.15 -3.41
CA LYS A 69 -0.94 -2.70 -4.67
C LYS A 69 -0.01 -3.89 -4.42
N GLN A 70 0.87 -3.79 -3.43
CA GLN A 70 1.79 -4.87 -3.06
C GLN A 70 1.03 -6.08 -2.50
N ALA A 71 0.10 -5.84 -1.58
CA ALA A 71 -0.78 -6.87 -1.04
C ALA A 71 -1.62 -7.53 -2.14
N GLY A 72 -2.21 -6.74 -3.05
CA GLY A 72 -2.99 -7.22 -4.19
C GLY A 72 -2.16 -8.07 -5.16
N LYS A 73 -0.91 -7.66 -5.44
CA LYS A 73 0.02 -8.48 -6.25
C LYS A 73 0.34 -9.80 -5.54
N GLY A 74 0.64 -9.76 -4.24
CA GLY A 74 0.90 -10.94 -3.42
C GLY A 74 -0.28 -11.91 -3.41
N ALA A 75 -1.48 -11.40 -3.12
CA ALA A 75 -2.72 -12.16 -3.14
C ALA A 75 -3.01 -12.75 -4.54
N GLY A 76 -2.79 -11.97 -5.61
CA GLY A 76 -2.94 -12.44 -6.98
C GLY A 76 -1.95 -13.56 -7.34
N MET A 77 -0.68 -13.45 -6.94
CA MET A 77 0.31 -14.51 -7.15
C MET A 77 -0.03 -15.78 -6.36
N LEU A 78 -0.46 -15.65 -5.10
CA LEU A 78 -0.87 -16.79 -4.28
C LEU A 78 -2.14 -17.45 -4.83
N GLY A 79 -3.13 -16.66 -5.25
CA GLY A 79 -4.32 -17.16 -5.91
C GLY A 79 -4.00 -17.89 -7.21
N GLY A 80 -3.15 -17.30 -8.06
CA GLY A 80 -2.66 -17.93 -9.28
C GLY A 80 -1.88 -19.22 -9.02
N ALA A 81 -1.00 -19.23 -8.01
CA ALA A 81 -0.27 -20.42 -7.58
C ALA A 81 -1.22 -21.54 -7.08
N GLY A 82 -2.29 -21.17 -6.37
CA GLY A 82 -3.34 -22.12 -5.97
C GLY A 82 -4.02 -22.78 -7.17
N VAL A 83 -4.43 -21.99 -8.16
CA VAL A 83 -5.06 -22.51 -9.39
C VAL A 83 -4.08 -23.36 -10.20
N ALA A 84 -2.85 -22.87 -10.42
CA ALA A 84 -1.82 -23.61 -11.15
C ALA A 84 -1.44 -24.90 -10.42
N GLY A 85 -1.33 -24.87 -9.09
CA GLY A 85 -1.11 -26.04 -8.25
C GLY A 85 -2.23 -27.06 -8.39
N HIS A 86 -3.50 -26.62 -8.38
CA HIS A 86 -4.64 -27.50 -8.60
C HIS A 86 -4.60 -28.21 -9.96
N PHE A 87 -4.31 -27.49 -11.05
CA PHE A 87 -4.16 -28.11 -12.37
C PHE A 87 -2.94 -29.03 -12.46
N THR A 88 -1.83 -28.67 -11.83
CA THR A 88 -0.63 -29.53 -11.76
C THR A 88 -0.97 -30.85 -11.10
N LEU A 89 -1.70 -30.82 -9.98
CA LEU A 89 -2.17 -32.00 -9.27
C LEU A 89 -3.14 -32.84 -10.11
N LEU A 90 -4.05 -32.20 -10.84
CA LEU A 90 -4.96 -32.88 -11.78
C LEU A 90 -4.18 -33.60 -12.89
N PHE A 91 -3.26 -32.91 -13.56
CA PHE A 91 -2.46 -33.52 -14.63
C PHE A 91 -1.51 -34.58 -14.12
N LEU A 92 -0.91 -34.39 -12.94
CA LEU A 92 -0.10 -35.41 -12.29
C LEU A 92 -0.93 -36.67 -11.98
N SER A 93 -2.20 -36.50 -11.58
CA SER A 93 -3.10 -37.63 -11.33
C SER A 93 -3.44 -38.39 -12.60
N LEU A 94 -3.70 -37.68 -13.70
CA LEU A 94 -3.91 -38.30 -15.02
C LEU A 94 -2.65 -39.01 -15.50
N ALA A 95 -1.48 -38.37 -15.37
CA ALA A 95 -0.19 -38.96 -15.74
C ALA A 95 0.13 -40.19 -14.89
N LEU A 96 -0.15 -40.17 -13.58
CA LEU A 96 -0.01 -41.32 -12.70
C LEU A 96 -0.96 -42.45 -13.09
N TRP A 97 -2.24 -42.14 -13.34
CA TRP A 97 -3.20 -43.13 -13.81
C TRP A 97 -2.71 -43.78 -15.10
N TRP A 98 -2.38 -42.98 -16.12
CA TRP A 98 -1.91 -43.48 -17.40
C TRP A 98 -0.59 -44.25 -17.30
N GLY A 99 0.35 -43.75 -16.49
CA GLY A 99 1.64 -44.38 -16.24
C GLY A 99 1.51 -45.71 -15.51
N LEU A 100 0.68 -45.79 -14.46
CA LEU A 100 0.38 -47.03 -13.74
C LEU A 100 -0.29 -48.05 -14.67
N ALA A 101 -1.25 -47.61 -15.49
CA ALA A 101 -1.91 -48.47 -16.46
C ALA A 101 -0.90 -49.10 -17.44
N HIS A 102 0.11 -48.35 -17.88
CA HIS A 102 1.15 -48.87 -18.77
C HIS A 102 2.17 -49.77 -18.05
N LEU A 103 2.58 -49.39 -16.83
CA LEU A 103 3.62 -50.10 -16.07
C LEU A 103 3.15 -51.47 -15.55
N LEU A 104 1.84 -51.61 -15.28
CA LEU A 104 1.23 -52.86 -14.84
C LEU A 104 1.08 -53.93 -15.94
N ARG A 105 1.65 -53.71 -17.16
CA ARG A 105 1.71 -54.66 -18.30
C ARG A 105 0.47 -55.54 -18.47
N SER A 106 -0.70 -54.94 -18.35
CA SER A 106 -1.97 -55.68 -18.40
C SER A 106 -2.47 -55.67 -19.84
N GLU A 107 -2.33 -56.80 -20.53
CA GLU A 107 -3.00 -57.11 -21.81
C GLU A 107 -4.55 -57.13 -21.66
N ASP A 108 -5.06 -56.93 -20.44
CA ASP A 108 -6.49 -56.83 -20.13
C ASP A 108 -6.90 -55.39 -19.78
N PRO A 109 -8.12 -54.95 -20.15
CA PRO A 109 -8.65 -53.62 -19.90
C PRO A 109 -9.03 -53.42 -18.41
N MET A 110 -8.03 -53.36 -17.52
CA MET A 110 -8.22 -53.14 -16.07
C MET A 110 -7.89 -51.69 -15.63
N PHE A 111 -8.21 -50.69 -16.47
CA PHE A 111 -8.01 -49.25 -16.20
C PHE A 111 -8.60 -48.75 -14.85
N GLY A 112 -9.50 -49.51 -14.21
CA GLY A 112 -10.13 -49.14 -12.95
C GLY A 112 -9.21 -49.19 -11.71
N TRP A 113 -8.26 -50.14 -11.63
CA TRP A 113 -7.48 -50.32 -10.39
C TRP A 113 -6.44 -49.22 -10.17
N SER A 114 -5.83 -48.70 -11.24
CA SER A 114 -4.95 -47.53 -11.18
C SER A 114 -5.69 -46.29 -10.70
N ALA A 115 -6.96 -46.10 -11.10
CA ALA A 115 -7.78 -44.99 -10.62
C ALA A 115 -8.06 -45.12 -9.11
N ILE A 116 -8.31 -46.34 -8.61
CA ILE A 116 -8.51 -46.59 -7.18
C ILE A 116 -7.24 -46.26 -6.37
N ILE A 117 -6.06 -46.67 -6.85
CA ILE A 117 -4.79 -46.36 -6.17
C ILE A 117 -4.57 -44.84 -6.09
N VAL A 118 -4.77 -44.12 -7.19
CA VAL A 118 -4.65 -42.66 -7.23
C VAL A 118 -5.70 -42.00 -6.31
N ALA A 119 -6.94 -42.52 -6.28
CA ALA A 119 -7.99 -42.03 -5.39
C ALA A 119 -7.63 -42.21 -3.90
N VAL A 120 -7.05 -43.35 -3.52
CA VAL A 120 -6.59 -43.59 -2.14
C VAL A 120 -5.47 -42.63 -1.74
N ILE A 121 -4.51 -42.38 -2.64
CA ILE A 121 -3.44 -41.38 -2.40
C ILE A 121 -4.04 -40.00 -2.14
N TRP A 122 -5.01 -39.59 -2.96
CA TRP A 122 -5.71 -38.32 -2.78
C TRP A 122 -6.52 -38.25 -1.48
N ALA A 123 -7.19 -39.33 -1.09
CA ALA A 123 -7.92 -39.39 0.16
C ALA A 123 -7.00 -39.18 1.38
N ILE A 124 -5.80 -39.77 1.34
CA ILE A 124 -4.78 -39.56 2.39
C ILE A 124 -4.31 -38.10 2.41
N ILE A 125 -3.92 -37.54 1.26
CA ILE A 125 -3.47 -36.14 1.16
C ILE A 125 -4.56 -35.19 1.64
N ALA A 126 -5.80 -35.36 1.18
CA ALA A 126 -6.94 -34.56 1.59
C ALA A 126 -7.21 -34.66 3.10
N GLY A 127 -7.11 -35.87 3.67
CA GLY A 127 -7.23 -36.07 5.12
C GLY A 127 -6.18 -35.30 5.91
N ILE A 128 -4.91 -35.34 5.49
CA ILE A 128 -3.82 -34.58 6.12
C ILE A 128 -4.05 -33.07 5.98
N LEU A 129 -4.44 -32.61 4.79
CA LEU A 129 -4.66 -31.19 4.53
C LEU A 129 -5.85 -30.65 5.32
N ALA A 130 -6.93 -31.43 5.43
CA ALA A 130 -8.07 -31.09 6.26
C ALA A 130 -7.71 -31.05 7.75
N ALA A 131 -6.91 -32.01 8.24
CA ALA A 131 -6.46 -32.02 9.62
C ALA A 131 -5.55 -30.82 9.94
N THR A 132 -4.54 -30.56 9.10
CA THR A 132 -3.61 -29.44 9.29
C THR A 132 -4.29 -28.09 9.10
N GLY A 133 -5.18 -27.96 8.11
CA GLY A 133 -6.01 -26.78 7.90
C GLY A 133 -6.92 -26.49 9.09
N LYS A 134 -7.59 -27.52 9.63
CA LYS A 134 -8.40 -27.40 10.85
C LYS A 134 -7.55 -26.98 12.06
N SER A 135 -6.36 -27.56 12.23
CA SER A 135 -5.43 -27.14 13.28
C SER A 135 -4.93 -25.72 13.10
N ALA A 136 -4.67 -25.27 11.87
CA ALA A 136 -4.26 -23.91 11.58
C ALA A 136 -5.39 -22.92 11.88
N LEU A 137 -6.62 -23.22 11.46
CA LEU A 137 -7.80 -22.39 11.77
C LEU A 137 -8.08 -22.33 13.27
N ASN A 138 -7.96 -23.45 13.99
CA ASN A 138 -8.11 -23.47 15.44
C ASN A 138 -6.98 -22.72 16.17
N LYS A 139 -5.80 -22.60 15.58
CA LYS A 139 -4.71 -21.75 16.11
C LYS A 139 -4.93 -20.27 15.81
N VAL A 140 -5.79 -19.94 14.85
CA VAL A 140 -6.35 -18.60 14.70
C VAL A 140 -7.52 -18.43 15.70
N GLU A 141 -7.27 -18.80 16.97
CA GLU A 141 -8.08 -18.37 18.11
C GLU A 141 -7.87 -16.86 18.26
N GLY A 142 -8.81 -16.08 17.71
CA GLY A 142 -8.72 -14.62 17.73
C GLY A 142 -9.51 -13.88 16.65
N VAL A 143 -10.53 -14.48 16.02
CA VAL A 143 -11.63 -13.66 15.49
C VAL A 143 -12.55 -13.42 16.69
N PRO A 144 -12.47 -12.25 17.35
CA PRO A 144 -13.34 -12.00 18.48
C PRO A 144 -14.78 -12.13 17.99
N GLN A 145 -15.61 -12.87 18.73
CA GLN A 145 -17.07 -12.88 18.55
C GLN A 145 -17.71 -11.51 18.87
N THR A 146 -16.94 -10.41 18.79
CA THR A 146 -17.39 -9.05 19.03
C THR A 146 -18.26 -8.52 17.90
N THR A 147 -18.52 -9.26 16.83
CA THR A 147 -19.66 -8.94 15.96
C THR A 147 -20.99 -9.07 16.70
N GLU A 148 -21.08 -9.83 17.79
CA GLU A 148 -22.25 -9.82 18.68
C GLU A 148 -22.20 -8.68 19.71
N THR A 149 -21.01 -8.28 20.20
CA THR A 149 -20.88 -7.17 21.16
C THR A 149 -21.05 -5.79 20.53
N VAL A 150 -20.68 -5.61 19.26
CA VAL A 150 -20.89 -4.34 18.52
C VAL A 150 -22.39 -4.04 18.33
N GLY A 151 -23.24 -5.07 18.33
CA GLY A 151 -24.70 -4.92 18.34
C GLY A 151 -25.32 -4.56 19.70
N GLN A 152 -24.57 -4.68 20.81
CA GLN A 152 -25.08 -4.48 22.17
C GLN A 152 -24.80 -3.09 22.77
N ILE A 153 -24.17 -2.18 22.02
CA ILE A 153 -23.98 -0.78 22.43
C ILE A 153 -24.93 0.21 21.69
N PRO A 154 -26.26 0.06 21.71
CA PRO A 154 -27.18 1.16 21.39
C PRO A 154 -27.78 1.86 22.63
N ASN A 155 -27.63 1.33 23.85
CA ASN A 155 -28.31 1.88 25.03
C ASN A 155 -27.50 2.91 25.84
N ALA A 156 -26.23 3.16 25.49
CA ALA A 156 -25.44 4.23 26.10
C ALA A 156 -25.55 5.58 25.35
N LEU A 157 -26.22 5.60 24.18
CA LEU A 157 -26.45 6.82 23.38
C LEU A 157 -27.88 7.36 23.50
N LYS A 158 -28.78 6.66 24.19
CA LYS A 158 -30.09 7.19 24.58
C LYS A 158 -29.97 7.75 26.00
N GLY A 159 -29.63 9.03 26.07
CA GLY A 159 -29.57 9.78 27.32
C GLY A 159 -30.86 9.64 28.13
N GLU A 160 -30.68 9.41 29.43
CA GLU A 160 -31.68 9.53 30.49
C GLU A 160 -32.12 11.00 30.70
N GLU A 161 -32.64 11.66 29.66
CA GLU A 161 -33.20 13.02 29.80
C GLU A 161 -34.74 13.04 29.90
N ALA A 162 -35.40 11.87 29.96
CA ALA A 162 -36.87 11.81 30.01
C ALA A 162 -37.45 11.29 31.33
N GLN A 163 -36.65 11.12 32.39
CA GLN A 163 -37.14 10.75 33.72
C GLN A 163 -36.93 11.88 34.73
N ASN A 164 -37.38 13.09 34.37
CA ASN A 164 -37.68 14.11 35.35
C ASN A 164 -38.83 15.00 34.85
N ARG A 165 -40.06 14.51 35.04
CA ARG A 165 -41.28 15.31 35.07
C ARG A 165 -42.25 14.71 36.10
#